data_AF-A0A9E3QU56-F1
#
_entry.id   AF-A0A9E3QU56-F1
#
_cell.length_a   1.000
_cell.length_b   1.000
_cell.length_c   1.000
_cell.angle_alpha   90.00
_cell.angle_beta   90.00
_cell.angle_gamma   90.00
#
_symmetry.space_group_name_H-M   'P 1'
#
loop_
_entity.id
_entity.type
_entity.pdbx_description
1 polymer ?
#
loop_
_entity_poly.entity_id
_entity_poly.type
_entity_poly.pdbx_seq_one_letter_code
_entity_poly.pdbx_strand_id
1 'polypeptide(L)'
;RVVAPEPRERVSSSPFSARPERPSPTPPSLQRSPTAVIPEEQLDARLDEVLIKIAREGRAGLTEEENRILQEASRRARNRRSDRP
;
A
#
# COMPACT_ATOMS: atom_id res chain seq x y z
N ARG A 1 -30.71 37.03 28.58
CA ARG A 1 -30.35 35.97 29.55
C ARG A 1 -31.32 34.82 29.32
N VAL A 2 -30.78 33.60 29.17
CA VAL A 2 -31.43 32.29 29.05
C VAL A 2 -32.30 32.06 27.79
N VAL A 3 -31.71 31.44 26.78
CA VAL A 3 -32.41 30.58 25.82
C VAL A 3 -31.96 29.17 26.12
N ALA A 4 -32.87 28.34 26.64
CA ALA A 4 -32.65 26.92 26.85
C ALA A 4 -32.95 26.16 25.56
N PRO A 5 -32.09 25.20 25.15
CA PRO A 5 -32.52 24.15 24.24
C PRO A 5 -32.51 22.77 24.91
N GLU A 6 -33.73 22.21 24.96
CA GLU A 6 -34.19 20.83 24.72
C GLU A 6 -33.28 19.61 25.03
N PRO A 7 -33.79 18.61 25.77
CA PRO A 7 -33.16 17.31 25.96
C PRO A 7 -33.59 16.35 24.85
N ARG A 8 -32.71 15.99 23.92
CA ARG A 8 -32.99 14.93 22.94
C ARG A 8 -32.25 13.63 23.26
N GLU A 9 -33.02 12.83 23.99
CA GLU A 9 -33.34 11.41 23.80
C GLU A 9 -32.23 10.39 23.51
N ARG A 10 -32.40 9.28 24.24
CA ARG A 10 -31.46 8.18 24.43
C ARG A 10 -31.39 7.29 23.20
N VAL A 11 -30.20 6.70 23.09
CA VAL A 11 -29.85 5.52 22.29
C VAL A 11 -30.95 4.44 22.35
N SER A 12 -31.49 4.04 21.20
CA SER A 12 -31.99 2.68 20.97
C SER A 12 -32.04 2.34 19.48
N SER A 13 -31.14 1.44 19.08
CA SER A 13 -31.36 0.25 18.23
C SER A 13 -32.01 0.39 16.83
N SER A 14 -31.16 0.16 15.80
CA SER A 14 -31.30 -0.65 14.54
C SER A 14 -32.70 -1.13 14.09
N PRO A 15 -33.04 -1.36 12.78
CA PRO A 15 -32.13 -1.67 11.66
C PRO A 15 -32.58 -1.14 10.25
N PHE A 16 -31.85 -1.53 9.20
CA PHE A 16 -32.26 -1.57 7.78
C PHE A 16 -32.64 -0.25 7.08
N SER A 17 -31.70 0.32 6.31
CA SER A 17 -32.01 0.73 4.92
C SER A 17 -30.76 1.08 4.09
N ALA A 18 -30.68 0.39 2.95
CA ALA A 18 -30.07 0.80 1.69
C ALA A 18 -28.64 1.35 1.75
N ARG A 19 -27.67 0.45 1.86
CA ARG A 19 -26.30 0.75 1.40
C ARG A 19 -26.34 0.81 -0.13
N PRO A 20 -25.92 1.91 -0.78
CA PRO A 20 -25.78 1.94 -2.23
C PRO A 20 -24.74 0.89 -2.61
N GLU A 21 -25.06 0.05 -3.60
CA GLU A 21 -24.09 -0.81 -4.25
C GLU A 21 -22.93 0.06 -4.74
N ARG A 22 -21.85 0.08 -3.96
CA ARG A 22 -20.57 0.56 -4.45
C ARG A 22 -20.00 -0.62 -5.23
N PRO A 23 -19.86 -0.56 -6.56
CA PRO A 23 -19.09 -1.56 -7.25
C PRO A 23 -17.72 -1.55 -6.60
N SER A 24 -17.37 -2.69 -6.00
CA SER A 24 -16.02 -3.00 -5.60
C SER A 24 -15.11 -2.66 -6.77
N PRO A 25 -14.17 -1.72 -6.66
CA PRO A 25 -12.99 -1.85 -7.50
C PRO A 25 -12.25 -3.05 -6.90
N THR A 26 -12.58 -4.25 -7.37
CA THR A 26 -11.54 -5.25 -7.58
C THR A 26 -10.42 -4.48 -8.26
N PRO A 27 -9.22 -4.31 -7.67
CA PRO A 27 -8.11 -3.94 -8.52
C PRO A 27 -8.04 -5.08 -9.55
N PRO A 28 -8.28 -4.84 -10.85
CA PRO A 28 -7.93 -5.83 -11.83
C PRO A 28 -6.46 -6.09 -11.58
N SER A 29 -6.15 -7.36 -11.27
CA SER A 29 -4.80 -7.91 -11.21
C SER A 29 -3.91 -7.08 -12.10
N LEU A 30 -3.11 -6.18 -11.49
CA LEU A 30 -2.20 -5.31 -12.21
C LEU A 30 -1.46 -6.25 -13.14
N GLN A 31 -1.72 -6.11 -14.44
CA GLN A 31 -1.09 -6.91 -15.47
C GLN A 31 0.39 -6.78 -15.18
N ARG A 32 0.94 -7.85 -14.60
CA ARG A 32 2.30 -7.90 -14.15
C ARG A 32 3.06 -7.98 -15.44
N SER A 33 3.53 -6.82 -15.91
CA SER A 33 4.56 -6.74 -16.94
C SER A 33 5.57 -7.85 -16.61
N PRO A 34 5.98 -8.67 -17.58
CA PRO A 34 7.00 -9.68 -17.35
C PRO A 34 8.28 -8.92 -17.01
N THR A 35 8.47 -8.64 -15.72
CA THR A 35 9.67 -8.02 -15.20
C THR A 35 10.79 -8.96 -15.61
N ALA A 36 11.74 -8.43 -16.38
CA ALA A 36 12.96 -9.11 -16.75
C ALA A 36 13.45 -9.95 -15.55
N VAL A 37 13.76 -11.22 -15.82
CA VAL A 37 14.09 -12.24 -14.82
C VAL A 37 15.43 -11.89 -14.18
N ILE A 38 15.46 -10.88 -13.30
CA ILE A 38 16.60 -10.62 -12.42
C ILE A 38 16.49 -11.66 -11.31
N PRO A 39 17.51 -12.53 -11.14
CA PRO A 39 17.55 -13.50 -10.05
C PRO A 39 17.33 -12.83 -8.70
N GLU A 40 16.67 -13.51 -7.75
CA GLU A 40 16.34 -12.91 -6.45
C GLU A 40 17.57 -12.41 -5.70
N GLU A 41 18.65 -13.20 -5.68
CA GLU A 41 19.91 -12.84 -5.02
C GLU A 41 20.55 -11.57 -5.62
N GLN A 42 20.48 -11.39 -6.93
CA GLN A 42 21.00 -10.18 -7.59
C GLN A 42 20.13 -8.96 -7.32
N LEU A 43 18.81 -9.14 -7.18
CA LEU A 43 17.93 -8.04 -6.81
C LEU A 43 18.17 -7.61 -5.36
N ASP A 44 18.40 -8.55 -4.45
CA ASP A 44 18.65 -8.27 -3.04
C ASP A 44 19.99 -7.53 -2.85
N ALA A 45 21.07 -7.96 -3.53
CA ALA A 45 22.35 -7.24 -3.49
C ALA A 45 22.22 -5.81 -4.04
N ARG A 46 21.51 -5.61 -5.16
CA ARG A 46 21.24 -4.27 -5.71
C ARG A 46 20.34 -3.43 -4.81
N LEU A 47 19.42 -4.06 -4.09
CA LEU A 47 18.58 -3.38 -3.11
C LEU A 47 19.42 -2.84 -1.95
N ASP A 48 20.38 -3.62 -1.46
CA ASP A 48 21.27 -3.18 -0.38
C ASP A 48 22.09 -1.95 -0.78
N GLU A 49 22.64 -1.94 -2.00
CA GLU A 49 23.32 -0.76 -2.56
C GLU A 49 22.39 0.46 -2.60
N VAL A 50 21.15 0.27 -3.06
CA VAL A 50 20.12 1.31 -3.09
C VAL A 50 19.78 1.82 -1.68
N LEU A 51 19.63 0.93 -0.70
CA LEU A 51 19.35 1.31 0.69
C LEU A 51 20.51 2.07 1.33
N ILE A 52 21.75 1.67 1.05
CA ILE A 52 22.96 2.39 1.47
C ILE A 52 22.96 3.80 0.86
N LYS A 53 22.63 3.93 -0.42
CA LYS A 53 22.56 5.22 -1.11
C LYS A 53 21.48 6.11 -0.52
N ILE A 54 20.29 5.58 -0.27
CA ILE A 54 19.20 6.32 0.40
C ILE A 54 19.63 6.79 1.79
N ALA A 55 20.38 5.97 2.54
CA ALA A 55 20.86 6.36 3.85
C ALA A 55 21.90 7.49 3.80
N ARG A 56 22.68 7.60 2.71
CA ARG A 56 23.71 8.63 2.53
C ARG A 56 23.17 9.92 1.91
N GLU A 57 22.40 9.81 0.84
CA GLU A 57 21.99 10.91 -0.03
C GLU A 57 20.49 11.23 0.07
N GLY A 58 19.70 10.34 0.69
CA GLY A 58 18.25 10.40 0.70
C GLY A 58 17.63 9.85 -0.59
N ARG A 59 16.29 9.78 -0.61
CA ARG A 59 15.54 9.25 -1.77
C ARG A 59 15.66 10.08 -3.05
N ALA A 60 16.02 11.36 -2.93
CA ALA A 60 16.15 12.24 -4.09
C ALA A 60 17.37 11.92 -4.96
N GLY A 61 18.38 11.21 -4.41
CA GLY A 61 19.58 10.78 -5.14
C GLY A 61 19.40 9.50 -5.97
N LEU A 62 18.20 8.92 -5.99
CA LEU A 62 17.93 7.68 -6.72
C LEU A 62 17.68 7.94 -8.20
N THR A 63 18.33 7.15 -9.05
CA THR A 63 18.02 7.08 -10.49
C THR A 63 16.71 6.33 -10.74
N GLU A 64 16.21 6.40 -11.97
CA GLU A 64 15.01 5.64 -12.37
C GLU A 64 15.22 4.12 -12.22
N GLU A 65 16.40 3.61 -12.54
CA GLU A 65 16.73 2.19 -12.40
C GLU A 65 16.73 1.76 -10.93
N GLU A 66 17.37 2.54 -10.06
CA GLU A 66 17.41 2.29 -8.61
C GLU A 66 15.99 2.34 -8.00
N ASN A 67 15.15 3.27 -8.46
CA ASN A 67 13.74 3.32 -8.08
C ASN A 67 12.97 2.08 -8.54
N ARG A 68 13.26 1.53 -9.72
CA ARG A 68 12.65 0.27 -10.19
C ARG A 68 13.09 -0.92 -9.34
N ILE A 69 14.37 -1.01 -8.98
CA ILE A 69 14.89 -2.05 -8.08
C ILE A 69 14.16 -2.01 -6.74
N LEU A 70 14.04 -0.83 -6.13
CA LEU A 70 13.33 -0.64 -4.86
C LEU A 70 11.85 -1.05 -4.95
N GLN A 71 11.18 -0.70 -6.05
CA GLN A 71 9.78 -1.06 -6.28
C GLN A 71 9.60 -2.56 -6.50
N GLU A 72 10.45 -3.20 -7.29
CA GLU A 72 10.39 -4.64 -7.53
C GLU A 72 10.69 -5.42 -6.24
N ALA A 73 11.67 -5.00 -5.45
CA ALA A 73 11.95 -5.58 -4.14
C ALA A 73 10.75 -5.45 -3.19
N SER A 74 10.12 -4.28 -3.09
CA SER A 74 8.91 -4.06 -2.27
C SER A 74 7.75 -4.97 -2.69
N ARG A 75 7.58 -5.15 -4.00
CA ARG A 75 6.58 -6.07 -4.56
C ARG A 75 6.88 -7.52 -4.19
N ARG A 76 8.13 -7.97 -4.32
CA ARG A 76 8.54 -9.33 -3.94
C ARG A 76 8.41 -9.56 -2.43
N ALA A 77 8.81 -8.61 -1.60
CA ALA A 77 8.66 -8.69 -0.14
C ALA A 77 7.19 -8.82 0.28
N ARG A 78 6.28 -8.12 -0.40
CA ARG A 78 4.83 -8.29 -0.19
C ARG A 78 4.36 -9.69 -0.59
N ASN A 79 4.79 -10.19 -1.75
CA ASN A 79 4.41 -11.54 -2.19
C ASN A 79 4.90 -12.63 -1.21
N ARG A 80 6.13 -12.55 -0.68
CA ARG A 80 6.64 -13.48 0.34
C ARG A 80 5.80 -13.46 1.63
N ARG A 81 5.27 -12.31 2.03
CA ARG A 81 4.41 -12.19 3.23
C ARG A 81 3.01 -12.77 3.03
N SER A 82 2.48 -12.67 1.80
CA SER A 82 1.18 -13.22 1.44
C SER A 82 1.15 -14.75 1.40
N ASP A 83 2.32 -15.39 1.31
CA ASP A 83 2.48 -16.85 1.30
C ASP A 83 2.49 -17.48 2.71
N ARG A 84 2.43 -16.64 3.76
CA ARG A 84 2.43 -17.13 5.15
C ARG A 84 1.01 -17.58 5.54
N PRO A 85 0.79 -18.88 5.86
CA PRO A 85 -0.51 -19.42 6.27
C PRO A 85 -0.97 -18.90 7.63
#